data_AF-A0A7C3ZEK7-F1
#
_entry.id   AF-A0A7C3ZEK7-F1
#
_cell.length_a   1.000
_cell.length_b   1.000
_cell.length_c   1.000
_cell.angle_alpha   90.00
_cell.angle_beta   90.00
_cell.angle_gamma   90.00
#
_symmetry.space_group_name_H-M   'P 1'
#
loop_
_entity.id
_entity.type
_entity.pdbx_description
1 polymer ?
#
loop_
_entity_poly.entity_id
_entity_poly.type
_entity_poly.pdbx_seq_one_letter_code
_entity_poly.pdbx_strand_id
1 'polypeptide(L)'
;MRFKLNIDYPPEKMRQSRKRLEERAKFRYVDRVPVMYCVVARYFAPIFKLRYLDFFKDVETHYYWQLQFAKYRIANIPEDFCCEPVIYVHPFFDNAIP
;
A
#
# COMPACT_ATOMS: atom_id res chain seq x y z
N MET A 1 14.94 -6.67 -15.21
CA MET A 1 13.65 -6.26 -14.60
C MET A 1 13.70 -4.75 -14.42
N ARG A 2 12.80 -3.99 -15.05
CA ARG A 2 12.88 -2.52 -15.15
C ARG A 2 12.65 -1.78 -13.81
N PHE A 3 11.91 -2.40 -12.89
CA PHE A 3 11.63 -1.87 -11.56
C PHE A 3 12.09 -2.87 -10.50
N LYS A 4 12.74 -2.38 -9.44
CA LYS A 4 13.14 -3.17 -8.27
C LYS A 4 12.69 -2.46 -7.00
N LEU A 5 12.02 -3.19 -6.11
CA LEU A 5 11.50 -2.67 -4.86
C LEU A 5 12.08 -3.48 -3.71
N ASN A 6 12.75 -2.81 -2.77
CA ASN A 6 13.20 -3.41 -1.52
C ASN A 6 12.32 -2.85 -0.41
N ILE A 7 11.61 -3.72 0.30
CA ILE A 7 10.74 -3.37 1.42
C ILE A 7 11.28 -4.08 2.66
N ASP A 8 11.52 -3.30 3.71
CA ASP A 8 11.80 -3.86 5.02
C ASP A 8 10.47 -4.12 5.73
N TYR A 9 10.07 -5.40 5.78
CA TYR A 9 8.84 -5.82 6.43
C TYR A 9 8.99 -7.22 7.04
N PRO A 10 8.79 -7.40 8.35
CA PRO A 10 8.93 -8.70 8.99
C PRO A 10 7.90 -9.72 8.48
N PRO A 11 8.31 -10.90 7.97
CA PRO A 11 7.39 -11.95 7.51
C PRO A 11 6.45 -12.46 8.62
N GLU A 12 6.85 -12.36 9.88
CA GLU A 12 5.99 -12.73 11.01
C GLU A 12 4.79 -11.77 11.14
N LYS A 13 5.01 -10.45 10.95
CA LYS A 13 3.91 -9.48 10.93
C LYS A 13 2.93 -9.78 9.81
N MET A 14 3.44 -10.14 8.62
CA MET A 14 2.63 -10.54 7.47
C MET A 14 1.71 -11.73 7.79
N ARG A 15 2.27 -12.78 8.40
CA ARG A 15 1.51 -13.98 8.81
C ARG A 15 0.43 -13.64 9.84
N GLN A 16 0.76 -12.79 10.81
CA GLN A 16 -0.20 -12.36 11.83
C GLN A 16 -1.36 -11.57 11.21
N SER A 17 -1.07 -10.62 10.31
CA SER A 17 -2.09 -9.86 9.59
C SER A 17 -2.99 -10.76 8.76
N ARG A 18 -2.40 -11.72 8.02
CA ARG A 18 -3.16 -12.74 7.28
C ARG A 18 -4.09 -13.54 8.19
N LYS A 19 -3.56 -14.07 9.30
CA LYS A 19 -4.34 -14.83 10.28
C LYS A 19 -5.52 -14.02 10.83
N ARG A 20 -5.31 -12.74 11.16
CA ARG A 20 -6.41 -11.87 11.66
C ARG A 20 -7.52 -11.72 10.63
N LEU A 21 -7.18 -11.48 9.37
CA LEU A 21 -8.19 -11.33 8.30
C LEU A 21 -8.95 -12.64 8.05
N GLU A 22 -8.25 -13.77 8.00
CA GLU A 22 -8.86 -15.09 7.78
C GLU A 22 -9.79 -15.51 8.93
N GLU A 23 -9.36 -15.32 10.18
CA GLU A 23 -10.17 -15.69 11.35
C GLU A 23 -11.34 -14.72 11.55
N ARG A 24 -11.15 -13.42 11.27
CA ARG A 24 -12.24 -12.44 11.25
C ARG A 24 -13.32 -12.82 10.23
N ALA A 25 -12.94 -13.30 9.05
CA ALA A 25 -13.91 -13.75 8.04
C ALA A 25 -14.75 -14.96 8.50
N LYS A 26 -14.26 -15.72 9.49
CA LYS A 26 -14.96 -16.85 10.12
C LYS A 26 -15.67 -16.46 11.43
N PHE A 27 -15.77 -15.16 11.75
CA PHE A 27 -16.35 -14.65 12.98
C PHE A 27 -15.67 -15.18 14.26
N ARG A 28 -14.37 -15.46 14.20
CA ARG A 28 -13.60 -15.95 15.35
C ARG A 28 -12.91 -14.81 16.10
N TYR A 29 -12.64 -15.05 17.38
CA TYR A 29 -11.85 -14.14 18.20
C TYR A 29 -10.39 -14.10 17.73
N VAL A 30 -9.85 -12.88 17.69
CA VAL A 30 -8.47 -12.57 17.31
C VAL A 30 -7.84 -11.70 18.39
N ASP A 31 -6.51 -11.60 18.40
CA ASP A 31 -5.75 -10.79 19.36
C ASP A 31 -6.13 -9.30 19.32
N ARG A 32 -6.47 -8.79 18.13
CA ARG A 32 -7.08 -7.46 17.91
C ARG A 32 -7.84 -7.40 16.60
N VAL A 33 -8.69 -6.38 16.45
CA VAL A 33 -9.39 -6.10 15.18
C VAL A 33 -8.36 -5.82 14.06
N PRO A 34 -8.46 -6.48 12.89
CA PRO A 34 -7.62 -6.14 11.74
C PRO A 34 -8.00 -4.75 11.21
N VAL A 35 -6.99 -3.94 10.91
CA VAL A 35 -7.17 -2.55 10.44
C VAL A 35 -6.56 -2.40 9.06
N MET A 36 -7.26 -1.76 8.14
CA MET A 36 -6.75 -1.34 6.84
C MET A 36 -7.22 0.09 6.58
N TYR A 37 -6.29 0.97 6.19
CA TYR A 37 -6.63 2.34 5.85
C TYR A 37 -6.96 2.48 4.36
N CYS A 38 -7.95 3.32 4.06
CA CYS A 38 -8.18 3.81 2.70
C CYS A 38 -7.21 4.96 2.40
N VAL A 39 -5.93 4.63 2.16
CA VAL A 39 -4.92 5.62 1.77
C VAL A 39 -4.94 5.88 0.28
N VAL A 40 -4.92 7.14 -0.10
CA VAL A 40 -4.96 7.61 -1.50
C VAL A 40 -3.68 8.35 -1.87
N ALA A 41 -3.42 8.51 -3.18
CA ALA A 41 -2.22 9.18 -3.69
C ALA A 41 -1.96 10.57 -3.06
N ARG A 42 -3.01 11.31 -2.69
CA ARG A 42 -2.91 12.63 -2.03
C ARG A 42 -2.24 12.58 -0.64
N TYR A 43 -2.36 11.47 0.07
CA TYR A 43 -1.65 11.27 1.35
C TYR A 43 -0.13 11.19 1.14
N PHE A 44 0.30 10.54 0.05
CA PHE A 44 1.71 10.32 -0.24
C PHE A 44 2.40 11.51 -0.91
N ALA A 45 1.67 12.28 -1.74
CA ALA A 45 2.20 13.43 -2.46
C ALA A 45 3.09 14.37 -1.61
N PRO A 46 2.65 14.87 -0.44
CA PRO A 46 3.49 15.73 0.40
C PRO A 46 4.71 14.98 0.99
N ILE A 47 4.57 13.70 1.34
CA ILE A 47 5.65 12.88 1.91
C ILE A 47 6.81 12.75 0.91
N PHE A 48 6.47 12.54 -0.37
CA PHE A 48 7.45 12.38 -1.44
C PHE A 48 7.85 13.69 -2.11
N LYS A 49 7.34 14.85 -1.65
CA LYS A 49 7.48 16.14 -2.32
C LYS A 49 7.09 16.07 -3.80
N LEU A 50 6.12 15.21 -4.12
CA LEU A 50 5.58 15.00 -5.45
C LEU A 50 4.47 16.01 -5.68
N ARG A 51 4.59 16.82 -6.73
CA ARG A 51 3.43 17.59 -7.20
C ARG A 51 2.38 16.61 -7.71
N TYR A 52 1.19 16.68 -7.13
CA TYR A 52 0.15 15.66 -7.35
C TYR A 52 -0.21 15.44 -8.82
N LEU A 53 -0.18 16.49 -9.66
CA LEU A 53 -0.41 16.37 -11.09
C LEU A 53 0.65 15.52 -11.82
N ASP A 54 1.91 15.55 -11.36
CA ASP A 54 3.00 14.79 -11.98
C ASP A 54 2.82 13.28 -11.81
N PHE A 55 2.03 12.86 -10.82
CA PHE A 55 1.64 11.47 -10.64
C PHE A 55 0.87 10.89 -11.84
N PHE A 56 0.10 11.74 -12.53
CA PHE A 56 -0.78 11.35 -13.65
C PHE A 56 -0.16 11.66 -15.02
N LYS A 57 1.11 12.04 -15.08
CA LYS A 57 1.78 12.51 -16.31
C LYS A 57 1.77 11.47 -17.43
N ASP A 58 2.11 10.23 -17.10
CA ASP A 58 2.19 9.11 -18.03
C ASP A 58 2.10 7.78 -17.26
N VAL A 59 1.89 6.68 -17.99
CA VAL A 59 1.66 5.35 -17.39
C VAL A 59 2.87 4.85 -16.61
N GLU A 60 4.09 5.14 -17.06
CA GLU A 60 5.30 4.66 -16.41
C GLU A 60 5.58 5.42 -15.12
N THR A 61 5.40 6.75 -15.15
CA THR A 61 5.48 7.62 -13.98
C THR A 61 4.42 7.23 -12.95
N HIS A 62 3.18 6.99 -13.38
CA HIS A 62 2.09 6.56 -12.51
C HIS A 62 2.42 5.22 -11.84
N TYR A 63 2.87 4.24 -12.62
CA TYR A 63 3.25 2.92 -12.09
C TYR A 63 4.45 2.99 -11.14
N TYR A 64 5.48 3.78 -11.48
CA TYR A 64 6.64 3.99 -10.61
C TYR A 64 6.22 4.51 -9.24
N TRP A 65 5.37 5.53 -9.20
CA TRP A 65 4.93 6.13 -7.94
C TRP A 65 4.00 5.22 -7.15
N GLN A 66 3.13 4.43 -7.81
CA GLN A 66 2.34 3.40 -7.12
C GLN A 66 3.23 2.41 -6.38
N LEU A 67 4.35 1.99 -6.98
CA LEU A 67 5.31 1.11 -6.31
C LEU A 67 5.99 1.80 -5.12
N GLN A 68 6.35 3.08 -5.24
CA GLN A 68 6.93 3.83 -4.11
C GLN A 68 5.92 4.02 -2.98
N PHE A 69 4.65 4.28 -3.30
CA PHE A 69 3.57 4.41 -2.31
C PHE A 69 3.32 3.08 -1.61
N ALA A 70 3.26 1.97 -2.35
CA ALA A 70 3.11 0.63 -1.79
C ALA A 70 4.28 0.29 -0.84
N LYS A 71 5.52 0.58 -1.26
CA LYS A 71 6.70 0.43 -0.40
C LYS A 71 6.58 1.22 0.89
N TYR A 72 6.23 2.51 0.79
CA TYR A 72 6.11 3.36 1.97
C TYR A 72 5.00 2.90 2.90
N ARG A 73 3.83 2.57 2.34
CA ARG A 73 2.67 2.04 3.07
C ARG A 73 3.06 0.82 3.89
N ILE A 74 3.66 -0.19 3.24
CA ILE A 74 4.04 -1.44 3.89
C ILE A 74 5.12 -1.20 4.98
N ALA A 75 6.10 -0.35 4.71
CA ALA A 75 7.21 -0.14 5.64
C ALA A 75 6.88 0.78 6.83
N ASN A 76 5.92 1.72 6.69
CA ASN A 76 5.74 2.81 7.65
C ASN A 76 4.34 2.91 8.25
N ILE A 77 3.30 2.33 7.63
CA ILE A 77 1.93 2.45 8.12
C ILE A 77 1.57 1.16 8.89
N PRO A 78 1.22 1.26 10.19
CA PRO A 78 0.85 0.10 10.98
C PRO A 78 -0.58 -0.35 10.65
N GLU A 79 -0.72 -1.30 9.74
CA GLU A 79 -1.99 -1.89 9.32
C GLU A 79 -1.82 -3.34 8.84
N ASP A 80 -2.93 -4.05 8.66
CA ASP A 80 -2.98 -5.45 8.23
C ASP A 80 -3.10 -5.61 6.70
N PHE A 81 -2.65 -4.61 5.94
CA PHE A 81 -2.70 -4.61 4.47
C PHE A 81 -1.76 -5.66 3.84
N CYS A 82 -0.53 -5.80 4.37
CA CYS A 82 0.46 -6.72 3.80
C CYS A 82 0.29 -8.13 4.36
N CYS A 83 -0.39 -9.00 3.60
CA CYS A 83 -0.67 -10.38 4.00
C CYS A 83 0.08 -11.44 3.19
N GLU A 84 0.70 -11.08 2.06
CA GLU A 84 1.38 -11.98 1.13
C GLU A 84 2.67 -11.36 0.59
N PRO A 85 3.63 -12.16 0.08
CA PRO A 85 4.85 -11.63 -0.55
C PRO A 85 4.59 -11.02 -1.94
N VAL A 86 3.36 -11.06 -2.45
CA VAL A 86 2.94 -10.44 -3.71
C VAL A 86 2.38 -9.05 -3.44
N ILE A 87 2.89 -8.05 -4.15
CA ILE A 87 2.44 -6.67 -4.02
C ILE A 87 1.50 -6.36 -5.18
N TYR A 88 0.29 -5.94 -4.83
CA TYR A 88 -0.69 -5.43 -5.78
C TYR A 88 -0.69 -3.90 -5.71
N VAL A 89 -0.69 -3.27 -6.88
CA VAL A 89 -0.93 -1.84 -7.04
C VAL A 89 -2.10 -1.62 -7.99
N HIS A 90 -2.88 -0.58 -7.73
CA HIS A 90 -4.05 -0.24 -8.53
C HIS A 90 -3.93 1.20 -9.03
N PRO A 91 -4.28 1.46 -10.30
CA PRO A 91 -4.30 2.82 -10.83
C PRO A 91 -5.33 3.69 -10.12
N PHE A 92 -4.92 4.93 -9.86
CA PHE A 92 -5.80 5.99 -9.45
C PHE A 92 -6.36 6.68 -10.69
N PHE A 93 -7.64 7.04 -10.65
CA PHE A 93 -8.35 7.70 -11.75
C PHE A 93 -9.01 8.98 -11.26
N ASP A 94 -8.24 9.79 -10.54
CA ASP A 94 -8.75 11.03 -9.97
C ASP A 94 -8.88 12.09 -11.08
N ASN A 95 -9.97 12.86 -11.03
CA ASN A 95 -10.11 14.05 -11.86
C ASN A 95 -9.12 15.11 -11.36
N ALA A 96 -7.95 15.16 -11.99
CA ALA A 96 -6.92 16.14 -11.74
C ALA A 96 -7.09 17.30 -12.73
N ILE A 97 -7.64 18.43 -12.27
CA ILE A 97 -7.70 19.66 -13.06
C ILE A 97 -6.32 20.34 -12.94
N PRO A 98 -5.62 20.62 -14.05
CA PRO A 98 -4.32 21.29 -14.06
C PRO A 98 -4.32 22.68 -13.40
#